data_AF-A0A926E292-F1
#
_entry.id   AF-A0A926E292-F1
#
_cell.length_a   1.000
_cell.length_b   1.000
_cell.length_c   1.000
_cell.angle_alpha   90.00
_cell.angle_beta   90.00
_cell.angle_gamma   90.00
#
_symmetry.space_group_name_H-M   'P 1'
#
loop_
_entity.id
_entity.type
_entity.pdbx_description
1 polymer ?
#
loop_
_entity_poly.entity_id
_entity_poly.type
_entity_poly.pdbx_seq_one_letter_code
_entity_poly.pdbx_strand_id
1 'polypeptide(L)'
;ISADDPAAIEKLQKKLDGLERSQLIMKEVNAYYRKHGKLDGCALLSLDQIEKLKASMASSWRSDPRPFESYQLTNNNAEIRRVKARIEQLSKQAQQEFSGWEFDGGRVEMNREDNRLQVFFDGKPDADTRAELKSSGFRWAPSVGAWQRQLTDNAIRAADRLECIKPLSGEKPSRLQKKPSILQTMREQGEKVQTEPEKKAPSGRDAER
;
A
#
# COMPACT_ATOMS: atom_id res chain seq x y z
N ILE A 1 -2.73 11.99 -3.10
CA ILE A 1 -3.10 10.79 -3.88
C ILE A 1 -3.94 9.91 -2.96
N SER A 2 -5.22 9.72 -3.30
CA SER A 2 -6.16 8.96 -2.46
C SER A 2 -5.83 7.46 -2.51
N ALA A 3 -6.24 6.71 -1.47
CA ALA A 3 -6.18 5.25 -1.50
C ALA A 3 -7.20 4.65 -2.49
N ASP A 4 -8.32 5.34 -2.67
CA ASP A 4 -9.46 4.89 -3.49
C ASP A 4 -9.26 5.19 -4.99
N ASP A 5 -8.10 5.73 -5.37
CA ASP A 5 -7.74 5.99 -6.76
C ASP A 5 -7.13 4.71 -7.34
N PRO A 6 -7.70 4.10 -8.39
CA PRO A 6 -7.18 2.86 -8.96
C PRO A 6 -5.75 3.02 -9.50
N ALA A 7 -5.35 4.25 -9.85
CA ALA A 7 -3.98 4.59 -10.26
C ALA A 7 -3.12 5.16 -9.11
N ALA A 8 -3.51 4.95 -7.84
CA ALA A 8 -2.81 5.51 -6.69
C ALA A 8 -1.34 5.10 -6.63
N ILE A 9 -1.06 3.80 -6.83
CA ILE A 9 0.30 3.25 -6.80
C ILE A 9 1.14 3.86 -7.92
N GLU A 10 0.61 3.89 -9.15
CA GLU A 10 1.31 4.47 -10.31
C GLU A 10 1.64 5.95 -10.10
N LYS A 11 0.66 6.75 -9.64
CA LYS A 11 0.86 8.17 -9.34
C LYS A 11 1.89 8.38 -8.23
N LEU A 12 1.89 7.52 -7.20
CA LEU A 12 2.89 7.58 -6.13
C LEU A 12 4.29 7.19 -6.64
N GLN A 13 4.39 6.22 -7.54
CA GLN A 13 5.65 5.82 -8.16
C GLN A 13 6.22 6.96 -9.00
N LYS A 14 5.40 7.62 -9.83
CA LYS A 14 5.82 8.80 -10.60
C LYS A 14 6.28 9.95 -9.69
N LYS A 15 5.60 10.17 -8.56
CA LYS A 15 6.02 11.14 -7.54
C LYS A 15 7.36 10.75 -6.94
N LEU A 16 7.54 9.48 -6.59
CA LEU A 16 8.78 8.94 -6.03
C LEU A 16 9.97 9.18 -6.96
N ASP A 17 9.83 8.84 -8.24
CA ASP A 17 10.87 9.06 -9.26
C ASP A 17 11.26 10.53 -9.36
N GLY A 18 10.27 11.44 -9.32
CA GLY A 18 10.52 12.89 -9.31
C GLY A 18 11.30 13.35 -8.09
N LEU A 19 10.93 12.87 -6.90
CA LEU A 19 11.62 13.20 -5.64
C LEU A 19 13.04 12.65 -5.62
N GLU A 20 13.27 11.43 -6.12
CA GLU A 20 14.60 10.81 -6.19
C GLU A 20 15.51 11.54 -7.18
N ARG A 21 14.99 11.90 -8.37
CA ARG A 21 15.72 12.75 -9.33
C ARG A 21 16.07 14.10 -8.74
N SER A 22 15.11 14.75 -8.06
CA SER A 22 15.36 16.02 -7.38
C SER A 22 16.43 15.88 -6.30
N GLN A 23 16.41 14.79 -5.51
CA GLN A 23 17.42 14.52 -4.50
C GLN A 23 18.82 14.39 -5.09
N LEU A 24 18.94 13.67 -6.21
CA LEU A 24 20.21 13.50 -6.91
C LEU A 24 20.72 14.86 -7.41
N ILE A 25 19.88 15.61 -8.12
CA ILE A 25 20.24 16.94 -8.64
C ILE A 25 20.70 17.87 -7.49
N MET A 26 19.95 17.93 -6.39
CA MET A 26 20.34 18.78 -5.25
C MET A 26 21.70 18.41 -4.66
N LYS A 27 22.00 17.11 -4.53
CA LYS A 27 23.30 16.62 -4.04
C LYS A 27 24.43 16.97 -4.99
N GLU A 28 24.24 16.72 -6.29
CA GLU A 28 25.25 16.96 -7.31
C GLU A 28 25.53 18.46 -7.49
N VAL A 29 24.50 19.30 -7.49
CA VAL A 29 24.66 20.77 -7.53
C VAL A 29 25.44 21.27 -6.32
N ASN A 30 25.11 20.79 -5.12
CA ASN A 30 25.88 21.14 -3.92
C ASN A 30 27.32 20.61 -3.97
N ALA A 31 27.57 19.45 -4.57
CA ALA A 31 28.91 18.92 -4.77
C ALA A 31 29.71 19.77 -5.77
N TYR A 32 29.09 20.13 -6.88
CA TYR A 32 29.65 21.04 -7.88
C TYR A 32 30.01 22.38 -7.24
N TYR A 33 29.08 23.00 -6.51
CA TYR A 33 29.32 24.29 -5.87
C TYR A 33 30.46 24.23 -4.84
N ARG A 34 30.52 23.18 -4.01
CA ARG A 34 31.63 22.98 -3.06
C ARG A 34 33.00 22.87 -3.76
N LYS A 35 33.05 22.31 -4.97
CA LYS A 35 34.29 22.15 -5.74
C LYS A 35 34.69 23.41 -6.51
N HIS A 36 33.72 24.16 -7.02
CA HIS A 36 33.95 25.25 -7.96
C HIS A 36 33.73 26.66 -7.38
N GLY A 37 33.07 26.77 -6.23
CA GLY A 37 32.72 28.05 -5.58
C GLY A 37 31.67 28.89 -6.33
N LYS A 38 31.17 28.40 -7.47
CA LYS A 38 30.17 29.07 -8.32
C LYS A 38 29.26 28.04 -8.98
N LEU A 39 28.11 28.51 -9.49
CA LEU A 39 27.14 27.69 -10.22
C LEU A 39 27.29 27.78 -11.75
N ASP A 40 28.11 28.71 -12.25
CA ASP A 40 28.31 28.90 -13.69
C ASP A 40 28.98 27.68 -14.32
N GLY A 41 28.31 27.07 -15.29
CA GLY A 41 28.76 25.84 -15.96
C GLY A 41 28.24 24.54 -15.32
N CYS A 42 27.33 24.61 -14.34
CA CYS A 42 26.66 23.42 -13.80
C CYS A 42 25.66 22.86 -14.83
N ALA A 43 26.04 21.79 -15.54
CA ALA A 43 25.22 21.18 -16.60
C ALA A 43 23.88 20.60 -16.12
N LEU A 44 23.71 20.40 -14.82
CA LEU A 44 22.48 19.88 -14.21
C LEU A 44 21.39 20.94 -14.02
N LEU A 45 21.70 22.20 -14.30
CA LEU A 45 20.77 23.33 -14.14
C LEU A 45 20.69 24.12 -15.45
N SER A 46 19.49 24.63 -15.75
CA SER A 46 19.32 25.65 -16.78
C SER A 46 19.85 27.01 -16.32
N LEU A 47 20.09 27.93 -17.26
CA LEU A 47 20.53 29.29 -16.94
C LEU A 47 19.56 30.01 -15.97
N ASP A 48 18.25 29.91 -16.23
CA ASP A 48 17.20 30.46 -15.36
C ASP A 48 17.24 29.84 -13.94
N GLN A 49 17.51 28.53 -13.83
CA GLN A 49 17.64 27.88 -12.52
C GLN A 49 18.90 28.35 -11.77
N ILE A 50 20.01 28.53 -12.48
CA ILE A 50 21.26 29.06 -11.92
C ILE A 50 21.02 30.48 -11.37
N GLU A 51 20.38 31.35 -12.15
CA GLU A 51 20.07 32.72 -11.73
C GLU A 51 19.16 32.75 -10.50
N LYS A 52 18.11 31.92 -10.48
CA LYS A 52 17.22 31.78 -9.30
C LYS A 52 17.96 31.33 -8.05
N LEU A 53 18.83 30.34 -8.17
CA LEU A 53 19.63 29.86 -7.03
C LEU A 53 20.60 30.93 -6.54
N LYS A 54 21.29 31.62 -7.46
CA LYS A 54 22.14 32.76 -7.11
C LYS A 54 21.37 33.86 -6.36
N ALA A 55 20.18 34.23 -6.84
CA ALA A 55 19.32 35.23 -6.18
C ALA A 55 18.84 34.76 -4.79
N SER A 56 18.46 33.48 -4.66
CA SER A 56 18.09 32.89 -3.37
C SER A 56 19.27 32.85 -2.39
N MET A 57 20.49 32.62 -2.88
CA MET A 57 21.69 32.63 -2.05
C MET A 57 22.07 34.05 -1.63
N ALA A 58 21.98 35.02 -2.55
CA ALA A 58 22.28 36.43 -2.26
C ALA A 58 21.29 37.06 -1.27
N SER A 59 20.05 36.60 -1.25
CA SER A 59 19.03 37.02 -0.27
C SER A 59 19.08 36.25 1.05
N SER A 60 19.98 35.25 1.17
CA SER A 60 20.14 34.49 2.40
C SER A 60 20.84 35.31 3.48
N TRP A 61 20.31 35.26 4.69
CA TRP A 61 20.94 35.87 5.87
C TRP A 61 22.11 35.04 6.43
N ARG A 62 22.41 33.88 5.84
CA ARG A 62 23.47 32.97 6.30
C ARG A 62 24.84 33.44 5.83
N SER A 63 25.86 33.20 6.64
CA SER A 63 27.25 33.56 6.31
C SER A 63 27.85 32.72 5.18
N ASP A 64 27.42 31.46 5.04
CA ASP A 64 27.84 30.54 3.98
C ASP A 64 26.59 29.90 3.34
N PRO A 65 25.87 30.65 2.48
CA PRO A 65 24.69 30.13 1.81
C PRO A 65 25.10 29.05 0.80
N ARG A 66 24.30 27.99 0.72
CA ARG A 66 24.49 26.91 -0.26
C ARG A 66 23.37 26.93 -1.30
N PRO A 67 23.61 26.41 -2.52
CA PRO A 67 22.57 26.34 -3.54
C PRO A 67 21.32 25.61 -3.05
N PHE A 68 21.51 24.44 -2.43
CA PHE A 68 20.47 23.73 -1.70
C PHE A 68 20.88 23.54 -0.25
N GLU A 69 20.00 23.94 0.66
CA GLU A 69 20.26 23.85 2.09
C GLU A 69 20.06 22.42 2.62
N SER A 70 20.73 22.12 3.73
CA SER A 70 20.69 20.77 4.35
C SER A 70 19.26 20.34 4.75
N TYR A 71 18.42 21.28 5.19
CA TYR A 71 17.03 21.00 5.51
C TYR A 71 16.20 20.66 4.26
N GLN A 72 16.51 21.21 3.08
CA GLN A 72 15.79 20.90 1.84
C GLN A 72 16.05 19.44 1.44
N LEU A 73 17.32 19.01 1.49
CA LEU A 73 17.73 17.62 1.26
C LEU A 73 17.11 16.65 2.28
N THR A 74 17.07 17.06 3.56
CA THR A 74 16.50 16.26 4.65
C THR A 74 14.99 16.10 4.49
N ASN A 75 14.28 17.18 4.17
CA ASN A 75 12.84 17.20 3.95
C ASN A 75 12.46 16.35 2.74
N ASN A 76 13.18 16.49 1.62
CA ASN A 76 12.93 15.68 0.44
C ASN A 76 13.20 14.19 0.70
N ASN A 77 14.27 13.85 1.42
CA ASN A 77 14.54 12.46 1.82
C ASN A 77 13.49 11.90 2.80
N ALA A 78 12.95 12.72 3.70
CA ALA A 78 11.83 12.33 4.55
C ALA A 78 10.57 12.04 3.71
N GLU A 79 10.30 12.86 2.69
CA GLU A 79 9.18 12.65 1.78
C GLU A 79 9.36 11.40 0.91
N ILE A 80 10.56 11.14 0.38
CA ILE A 80 10.91 9.89 -0.33
C ILE A 80 10.55 8.67 0.54
N ARG A 81 10.99 8.67 1.81
CA ARG A 81 10.69 7.57 2.74
C ARG A 81 9.19 7.41 2.99
N ARG A 82 8.45 8.50 3.16
CA ARG A 82 6.98 8.46 3.33
C ARG A 82 6.28 7.89 2.10
N VAL A 83 6.67 8.33 0.91
CA VAL A 83 6.09 7.85 -0.35
C VAL A 83 6.39 6.36 -0.55
N LYS A 84 7.62 5.92 -0.31
CA LYS A 84 7.98 4.47 -0.35
C LYS A 84 7.13 3.65 0.61
N ALA A 85 7.02 4.07 1.87
CA ALA A 85 6.20 3.39 2.86
C ALA A 85 4.71 3.35 2.44
N ARG A 86 4.21 4.41 1.82
CA ARG A 86 2.83 4.47 1.33
C ARG A 86 2.59 3.52 0.15
N ILE A 87 3.54 3.44 -0.79
CA ILE A 87 3.48 2.48 -1.91
C ILE A 87 3.46 1.06 -1.36
N GLU A 88 4.38 0.72 -0.47
CA GLU A 88 4.44 -0.60 0.16
C GLU A 88 3.13 -0.96 0.88
N GLN A 89 2.56 -0.01 1.63
CA GLN A 89 1.28 -0.20 2.29
C GLN A 89 0.16 -0.54 1.30
N LEU A 90 0.02 0.24 0.22
CA LEU A 90 -1.02 0.02 -0.79
C LEU A 90 -0.80 -1.26 -1.57
N SER A 91 0.45 -1.60 -1.91
CA SER A 91 0.81 -2.85 -2.57
C SER A 91 0.48 -4.07 -1.70
N LYS A 92 0.77 -4.02 -0.40
CA LYS A 92 0.39 -5.10 0.54
C LYS A 92 -1.13 -5.24 0.64
N GLN A 93 -1.86 -4.13 0.71
CA GLN A 93 -3.32 -4.14 0.73
C GLN A 93 -3.90 -4.74 -0.56
N ALA A 94 -3.31 -4.45 -1.72
CA ALA A 94 -3.73 -5.03 -3.00
C ALA A 94 -3.47 -6.55 -3.08
N GLN A 95 -2.41 -7.04 -2.45
CA GLN A 95 -2.07 -8.47 -2.41
C GLN A 95 -2.88 -9.28 -1.38
N GLN A 96 -3.46 -8.63 -0.37
CA GLN A 96 -4.11 -9.33 0.72
C GLN A 96 -5.44 -9.97 0.29
N GLU A 97 -5.45 -11.30 0.18
CA GLU A 97 -6.62 -12.16 -0.01
C GLU A 97 -7.51 -12.14 1.22
N PHE A 98 -8.43 -11.18 1.22
CA PHE A 98 -9.54 -11.16 2.14
C PHE A 98 -10.71 -11.97 1.57
N SER A 99 -11.24 -12.87 2.38
CA SER A 99 -12.42 -13.67 2.05
C SER A 99 -13.68 -13.05 2.66
N GLY A 100 -14.71 -12.85 1.84
CA GLY A 100 -16.07 -12.61 2.37
C GLY A 100 -16.56 -13.77 3.23
N TRP A 101 -17.66 -13.58 3.94
CA TRP A 101 -18.27 -14.62 4.75
C TRP A 101 -19.79 -14.52 4.76
N GLU A 102 -20.45 -15.64 5.01
CA GLU A 102 -21.89 -15.70 5.19
C GLU A 102 -22.24 -15.63 6.67
N PHE A 103 -23.37 -15.00 6.97
CA PHE A 103 -23.95 -14.88 8.31
C PHE A 103 -25.45 -15.20 8.24
N ASP A 104 -26.09 -15.35 9.39
CA ASP A 104 -27.53 -15.62 9.41
C ASP A 104 -28.33 -14.41 8.92
N GLY A 105 -28.98 -14.54 7.75
CA GLY A 105 -29.74 -13.47 7.10
C GLY A 105 -28.94 -12.63 6.09
N GLY A 106 -27.75 -13.06 5.66
CA GLY A 106 -27.06 -12.43 4.55
C GLY A 106 -25.58 -12.82 4.38
N ARG A 107 -24.83 -11.95 3.69
CA ARG A 107 -23.40 -12.15 3.44
C ARG A 107 -22.61 -10.85 3.45
N VAL A 108 -21.33 -10.97 3.79
CA VAL A 108 -20.36 -9.87 3.74
C VAL A 108 -19.39 -10.11 2.61
N GLU A 109 -19.28 -9.13 1.72
CA GLU A 109 -18.35 -9.12 0.59
C GLU A 109 -17.29 -8.04 0.79
N MET A 110 -16.08 -8.31 0.30
CA MET A 110 -14.93 -7.43 0.42
C MET A 110 -14.57 -6.93 -0.96
N ASN A 111 -15.31 -5.92 -1.41
CA ASN A 111 -15.15 -5.32 -2.72
C ASN A 111 -13.86 -4.49 -2.77
N ARG A 112 -12.84 -5.04 -3.43
CA ARG A 112 -11.54 -4.38 -3.58
C ARG A 112 -11.55 -3.25 -4.59
N GLU A 113 -12.35 -3.38 -5.64
CA GLU A 113 -12.41 -2.39 -6.71
C GLU A 113 -12.89 -1.04 -6.15
N ASP A 114 -13.93 -1.08 -5.32
CA ASP A 114 -14.47 0.11 -4.64
C ASP A 114 -13.80 0.39 -3.29
N ASN A 115 -12.88 -0.47 -2.84
CA ASN A 115 -12.29 -0.43 -1.51
C ASN A 115 -13.36 -0.36 -0.40
N ARG A 116 -14.34 -1.29 -0.42
CA ARG A 116 -15.49 -1.36 0.49
C ARG A 116 -15.66 -2.73 1.13
N LEU A 117 -15.93 -2.74 2.43
CA LEU A 117 -16.54 -3.87 3.12
C LEU A 117 -18.06 -3.70 3.01
N GLN A 118 -18.72 -4.60 2.29
CA GLN A 118 -20.14 -4.52 1.94
C GLN A 118 -20.91 -5.64 2.63
N VAL A 119 -22.00 -5.30 3.29
CA VAL A 119 -22.89 -6.22 3.99
C VAL A 119 -24.23 -6.23 3.24
N PHE A 120 -24.57 -7.39 2.69
CA PHE A 120 -25.82 -7.66 2.02
C PHE A 120 -26.71 -8.45 2.99
N PHE A 121 -27.94 -7.98 3.19
CA PHE A 121 -28.96 -8.71 3.93
C PHE A 121 -29.98 -9.27 2.92
N ASP A 122 -30.53 -10.46 3.19
CA ASP A 122 -31.54 -11.09 2.33
C ASP A 122 -32.88 -10.33 2.35
N GLY A 123 -33.13 -9.62 3.46
CA GLY A 123 -34.28 -8.76 3.64
C GLY A 123 -33.90 -7.43 4.30
N LYS A 124 -34.88 -6.56 4.51
CA LYS A 124 -34.65 -5.30 5.22
C LYS A 124 -34.34 -5.60 6.69
N PRO A 125 -33.13 -5.30 7.21
CA PRO A 125 -32.84 -5.47 8.63
C PRO A 125 -33.73 -4.55 9.48
N ASP A 126 -34.00 -4.97 10.70
CA ASP A 126 -34.84 -4.25 11.66
C ASP A 126 -34.21 -2.89 12.08
N ALA A 127 -34.92 -2.12 12.91
CA ALA A 127 -34.45 -0.80 13.30
C ALA A 127 -33.18 -0.83 14.16
N ASP A 128 -33.04 -1.82 15.04
CA ASP A 128 -31.95 -1.93 16.00
C ASP A 128 -30.68 -2.38 15.29
N THR A 129 -30.76 -3.38 14.42
CA THR A 129 -29.65 -3.82 13.56
C THR A 129 -29.12 -2.66 12.70
N ARG A 130 -30.00 -1.85 12.12
CA ARG A 130 -29.60 -0.67 11.33
C ARG A 130 -28.93 0.41 12.19
N ALA A 131 -29.39 0.60 13.43
CA ALA A 131 -28.76 1.53 14.37
C ALA A 131 -27.34 1.05 14.77
N GLU A 132 -27.19 -0.25 15.01
CA GLU A 132 -25.91 -0.88 15.34
C GLU A 132 -24.88 -0.78 14.20
N LEU A 133 -25.30 -1.06 12.96
CA LEU A 133 -24.45 -0.88 11.77
C LEU A 133 -23.98 0.58 11.63
N LYS A 134 -24.90 1.53 11.82
CA LYS A 134 -24.61 2.96 11.72
C LYS A 134 -23.66 3.43 12.81
N SER A 135 -23.80 2.96 14.04
CA SER A 135 -22.88 3.28 15.15
C SER A 135 -21.49 2.68 14.92
N SER A 136 -21.43 1.52 14.26
CA SER A 136 -20.18 0.88 13.82
C SER A 136 -19.60 1.47 12.52
N GLY A 137 -20.19 2.55 11.99
CA GLY A 137 -19.66 3.32 10.87
C GLY A 137 -20.04 2.79 9.48
N PHE A 138 -20.92 1.80 9.38
CA PHE A 138 -21.48 1.37 8.10
C PHE A 138 -22.55 2.37 7.63
N ARG A 139 -22.60 2.59 6.32
CA ARG A 139 -23.56 3.48 5.66
C ARG A 139 -24.32 2.71 4.60
N TRP A 140 -25.64 2.88 4.58
CA TRP A 140 -26.48 2.32 3.52
C TRP A 140 -26.14 2.97 2.17
N ALA A 141 -25.88 2.13 1.17
CA ALA A 141 -25.61 2.53 -0.20
C ALA A 141 -26.72 1.99 -1.12
N PRO A 142 -27.75 2.80 -1.45
CA PRO A 142 -28.90 2.33 -2.21
C PRO A 142 -28.55 1.89 -3.63
N SER A 143 -27.49 2.45 -4.24
CA SER A 143 -27.03 2.07 -5.58
C SER A 143 -26.48 0.64 -5.65
N VAL A 144 -25.96 0.13 -4.53
CA VAL A 144 -25.41 -1.24 -4.43
C VAL A 144 -26.37 -2.16 -3.68
N GLY A 145 -27.27 -1.60 -2.87
CA GLY A 145 -28.17 -2.38 -2.01
C GLY A 145 -27.49 -2.98 -0.78
N ALA A 146 -26.41 -2.35 -0.31
CA ALA A 146 -25.59 -2.87 0.79
C ALA A 146 -25.32 -1.81 1.87
N TRP A 147 -25.09 -2.28 3.10
CA TRP A 147 -24.44 -1.48 4.13
C TRP A 147 -22.93 -1.56 3.94
N GLN A 148 -22.26 -0.42 3.75
CA GLN A 148 -20.84 -0.43 3.43
C GLN A 148 -20.01 0.58 4.22
N ARG A 149 -18.72 0.28 4.36
CA ARG A 149 -17.69 1.18 4.86
C ARG A 149 -16.37 0.95 4.13
N GLN A 150 -15.44 1.90 4.23
CA GLN A 150 -14.13 1.76 3.60
C GLN A 150 -13.41 0.49 4.12
N LEU A 151 -12.91 -0.32 3.20
CA LEU A 151 -12.22 -1.56 3.50
C LEU A 151 -10.85 -1.24 4.14
N THR A 152 -10.77 -1.47 5.44
CA THR A 152 -9.60 -1.20 6.28
C THR A 152 -9.54 -2.23 7.39
N ASP A 153 -8.39 -2.40 8.06
CA ASP A 153 -8.28 -3.27 9.25
C ASP A 153 -9.32 -2.90 10.32
N ASN A 154 -9.63 -1.61 10.44
CA ASN A 154 -10.65 -1.14 11.37
C ASN A 154 -12.07 -1.57 10.96
N ALA A 155 -12.34 -1.75 9.67
CA ALA A 155 -13.62 -2.30 9.20
C ALA A 155 -13.79 -3.75 9.65
N ILE A 156 -12.72 -4.56 9.56
CA ILE A 156 -12.74 -5.95 10.01
C ILE A 156 -12.91 -6.02 11.53
N ARG A 157 -12.17 -5.19 12.29
CA ARG A 157 -12.33 -5.10 13.75
C ARG A 157 -13.70 -4.56 14.17
N ALA A 158 -14.36 -3.76 13.34
CA ALA A 158 -15.72 -3.33 13.61
C ALA A 158 -16.71 -4.47 13.36
N ALA A 159 -16.52 -5.25 12.30
CA ALA A 159 -17.32 -6.43 12.02
C ALA A 159 -17.21 -7.49 13.14
N ASP A 160 -16.04 -7.64 13.78
CA ASP A 160 -15.87 -8.51 14.96
C ASP A 160 -16.81 -8.21 16.14
N ARG A 161 -17.36 -6.99 16.21
CA ARG A 161 -18.21 -6.54 17.32
C ARG A 161 -19.71 -6.58 16.99
N LEU A 162 -20.06 -6.86 15.74
CA LEU A 162 -21.43 -6.86 15.26
C LEU A 162 -21.96 -8.29 15.27
N GLU A 163 -22.87 -8.59 16.20
CA GLU A 163 -23.48 -9.93 16.26
C GLU A 163 -24.38 -10.17 15.04
N CYS A 164 -25.01 -9.12 14.50
CA CYS A 164 -25.90 -9.19 13.33
C CYS A 164 -25.21 -9.58 12.02
N ILE A 165 -23.88 -9.62 11.96
CA ILE A 165 -23.12 -10.06 10.76
C ILE A 165 -22.07 -11.12 11.11
N LYS A 166 -22.27 -11.82 12.23
CA LYS A 166 -21.34 -12.83 12.72
C LYS A 166 -21.26 -14.01 11.76
N PRO A 167 -20.06 -14.46 11.38
CA PRO A 167 -19.92 -15.60 10.49
C PRO A 167 -20.62 -16.86 11.01
N LEU A 168 -21.23 -17.64 10.10
CA LEU A 168 -21.86 -18.94 10.44
C LEU A 168 -20.88 -19.93 11.08
N SER A 169 -19.58 -19.80 10.80
CA SER A 169 -18.52 -20.60 11.44
C SER A 169 -18.39 -20.36 12.95
N GLY A 170 -19.00 -19.30 13.49
CA GLY A 170 -18.84 -18.87 14.87
C GLY A 170 -17.50 -18.18 15.17
N GLU A 171 -16.57 -18.18 14.23
CA GLU A 171 -15.30 -17.46 14.34
C GLU A 171 -15.48 -15.96 14.13
N LYS A 172 -14.56 -15.17 14.66
CA LYS A 172 -14.53 -13.72 14.41
C LYS A 172 -14.06 -13.43 12.98
N PRO A 173 -14.66 -12.45 12.26
CA PRO A 173 -14.18 -12.00 10.96
C PRO A 173 -12.66 -11.80 10.89
N SER A 174 -12.03 -11.18 11.90
CA SER A 174 -10.58 -10.97 11.92
C SER A 174 -9.74 -12.25 12.03
N ARG A 175 -10.31 -13.35 12.54
CA ARG A 175 -9.66 -14.66 12.56
C ARG A 175 -9.76 -15.34 11.19
N LEU A 176 -10.88 -15.17 10.50
CA LEU A 176 -11.04 -15.67 9.12
C LEU A 176 -10.01 -15.06 8.18
N GLN A 177 -9.76 -13.75 8.29
CA GLN A 177 -8.78 -13.05 7.44
C GLN A 177 -7.31 -13.40 7.74
N LYS A 178 -7.02 -14.07 8.86
CA LYS A 178 -5.67 -14.48 9.24
C LYS A 178 -5.34 -15.91 8.81
N LYS A 179 -6.35 -16.69 8.41
CA LYS A 179 -6.09 -17.98 7.77
C LYS A 179 -5.46 -17.67 6.41
N PRO A 180 -4.37 -18.35 6.02
CA PRO A 180 -3.88 -18.22 4.66
C PRO A 180 -5.06 -18.54 3.73
N SER A 181 -5.26 -17.69 2.72
CA SER A 181 -6.28 -17.96 1.71
C SER A 181 -6.11 -19.38 1.21
N ILE A 182 -7.21 -20.11 1.01
CA ILE A 182 -7.14 -21.48 0.46
C ILE A 182 -6.30 -21.51 -0.82
N LEU A 183 -6.38 -20.45 -1.64
CA LEU A 183 -5.55 -20.29 -2.85
C LEU A 183 -4.07 -20.09 -2.53
N GLN A 184 -3.75 -19.31 -1.50
CA GLN A 184 -2.37 -19.09 -1.06
C GLN A 184 -1.77 -20.37 -0.48
N THR A 185 -2.56 -21.11 0.31
CA THR A 185 -2.18 -22.42 0.85
C THR A 185 -1.98 -23.45 -0.28
N MET A 186 -2.83 -23.44 -1.30
CA MET A 186 -2.67 -24.28 -2.49
C MET A 186 -1.43 -23.89 -3.33
N ARG A 187 -1.10 -22.61 -3.41
CA ARG A 187 0.10 -22.10 -4.12
C ARG A 187 1.39 -22.49 -3.39
N GLU A 188 1.41 -22.34 -2.07
CA GLU A 188 2.51 -22.75 -1.19
C GLU A 188 2.67 -24.29 -1.15
N GLN A 189 1.57 -25.04 -1.23
CA GLN A 189 1.61 -26.51 -1.36
C GLN A 189 2.09 -26.95 -2.75
N GLY A 190 1.70 -26.24 -3.81
CA GLY A 190 2.19 -26.49 -5.18
C GLY A 190 3.69 -26.24 -5.34
N GLU A 191 4.26 -25.21 -4.70
CA GLU A 191 5.71 -24.96 -4.67
C GLU A 191 6.48 -26.00 -3.83
N LYS A 192 5.89 -26.50 -2.74
CA LYS A 192 6.52 -27.57 -1.93
C LYS A 192 6.57 -28.91 -2.66
N VAL A 193 5.57 -29.25 -3.47
CA VAL A 193 5.57 -30.50 -4.26
C VAL A 193 6.64 -30.49 -5.36
N GLN A 194 7.02 -29.33 -5.89
CA GLN A 194 8.07 -29.22 -6.92
C GLN A 194 9.51 -29.20 -6.36
N THR A 195 9.68 -29.05 -5.05
CA THR A 195 11.00 -28.92 -4.42
C THR A 195 11.47 -30.16 -3.64
N GLU A 196 10.69 -31.24 -3.57
CA GLU A 196 11.18 -32.53 -3.10
C GLU A 196 11.90 -33.28 -4.24
N PRO A 197 13.22 -33.52 -4.16
CA PRO A 197 13.91 -34.32 -5.16
C PRO A 197 13.55 -35.79 -5.00
N GLU A 198 13.07 -36.40 -6.09
CA GLU A 198 12.92 -37.86 -6.25
C GLU A 198 14.21 -38.57 -5.82
N LYS A 199 14.14 -39.34 -4.72
CA LYS A 199 15.20 -40.27 -4.33
C LYS A 199 15.27 -41.38 -5.38
N LYS A 200 16.22 -41.25 -6.31
CA LYS A 200 16.59 -42.28 -7.28
C LYS A 200 17.00 -43.57 -6.55
N ALA A 201 16.27 -44.65 -6.77
CA ALA A 201 16.61 -46.00 -6.31
C ALA A 201 17.93 -46.48 -6.95
N PRO A 202 18.76 -47.27 -6.24
CA PRO A 202 20.05 -47.72 -6.76
C PRO A 202 19.85 -48.76 -7.88
N SER A 203 20.42 -48.49 -9.05
CA SER A 203 20.46 -49.42 -10.18
C SER A 203 21.37 -50.60 -9.87
N GLY A 204 20.80 -51.79 -9.80
CA GLY A 204 21.55 -53.04 -9.84
C GLY A 204 21.83 -53.51 -11.27
N ARG A 205 22.74 -54.50 -11.34
CA ARG A 205 23.33 -55.23 -12.49
C ARG A 205 24.64 -54.59 -12.96
N ASP A 206 25.75 -55.31 -13.03
CA ASP A 206 25.88 -56.59 -13.75
C ASP A 206 26.68 -57.67 -13.01
N ALA A 207 26.21 -58.92 -13.18
CA ALA A 207 26.94 -60.15 -12.94
C ALA A 207 27.09 -60.87 -14.28
N GLU A 208 28.32 -61.33 -14.56
CA GLU A 208 28.72 -62.36 -15.55
C GLU A 208 28.38 -62.08 -17.03
N ARG A 209 29.29 -62.15 -18.00
CA ARG A 209 30.30 -63.17 -18.27
C ARG A 209 31.25 -62.68 -19.38
#